data_AF-A0A257NMB7-F1
#
_entry.id   AF-A0A257NMB7-F1
#
_cell.length_a   1.000
_cell.length_b   1.000
_cell.length_c   1.000
_cell.angle_alpha   90.00
_cell.angle_beta   90.00
_cell.angle_gamma   90.00
#
_symmetry.space_group_name_H-M   'P 1'
#
loop_
_entity.id
_entity.type
_entity.pdbx_description
1 polymer ?
#
loop_
_entity_poly.entity_id
_entity_poly.type
_entity_poly.pdbx_seq_one_letter_code
_entity_poly.pdbx_strand_id
1 'polypeptide(L)'
;MRVIYSADDFGLTEAINEAVARACVEGVLTQASLMVAAPAAANAVARAKALPGLRTGLHLVLVDGDSLLGHANLPHITTADGRFSTDQAALGVRYF
;
A
#
# COMPACT_ATOMS: atom_id res chain seq x y z
N MET A 1 5.77 26.61 10.22
CA MET A 1 6.12 25.17 10.11
C MET A 1 4.89 24.40 9.67
N ARG A 2 5.00 23.45 8.73
CA ARG A 2 3.88 22.62 8.27
C ARG A 2 4.23 21.15 8.51
N VAL A 3 3.35 20.43 9.21
CA VAL A 3 3.50 18.99 9.48
C VAL A 3 2.47 18.24 8.65
N ILE A 4 2.86 17.07 8.15
CA ILE A 4 2.00 16.18 7.37
C ILE A 4 2.00 14.82 8.06
N TYR A 5 0.82 14.35 8.43
CA TYR A 5 0.62 13.01 8.97
C TYR A 5 0.09 12.11 7.85
N SER A 6 0.89 11.11 7.48
CA SER A 6 0.56 10.09 6.48
C SER A 6 0.63 8.71 7.11
N ALA A 7 -0.27 7.82 6.71
CA ALA A 7 -0.23 6.41 7.06
C ALA A 7 0.22 5.61 5.83
N ASP A 8 1.08 4.63 6.07
CA ASP A 8 1.49 3.67 5.06
C ASP A 8 0.67 2.38 5.16
N ASP A 9 0.85 1.51 4.17
CA ASP A 9 0.24 0.18 4.09
C ASP A 9 -1.29 0.15 4.03
N PHE A 10 -1.93 1.27 3.69
CA PHE A 10 -3.38 1.29 3.49
C PHE A 10 -3.74 0.33 2.34
N GLY A 11 -4.68 -0.58 2.58
CA GLY A 11 -5.01 -1.67 1.67
C GLY A 11 -4.35 -3.02 2.01
N LEU A 12 -3.38 -3.08 2.92
CA LEU A 12 -2.69 -4.34 3.26
C LEU A 12 -3.62 -5.33 3.98
N THR A 13 -4.29 -4.89 5.04
CA THR A 13 -5.29 -5.69 5.76
C THR A 13 -6.49 -4.82 6.16
N GLU A 14 -7.63 -5.44 6.44
CA GLU A 14 -8.79 -4.70 6.95
C GLU A 14 -8.52 -4.05 8.32
N ALA A 15 -7.68 -4.67 9.17
CA ALA A 15 -7.29 -4.11 10.45
C ALA A 15 -6.47 -2.81 10.29
N ILE A 16 -5.55 -2.78 9.32
CA ILE A 16 -4.80 -1.56 8.97
C ILE A 16 -5.76 -0.51 8.40
N ASN A 17 -6.67 -0.90 7.52
CA ASN A 17 -7.66 0.04 6.97
C ASN A 17 -8.56 0.66 8.05
N GLU A 18 -8.97 -0.12 9.05
CA GLU A 18 -9.74 0.35 10.19
C GLU A 18 -8.91 1.32 11.05
N ALA A 19 -7.64 1.00 11.31
CA ALA A 19 -6.75 1.89 12.05
C ALA A 19 -6.56 3.24 11.32
N VAL A 20 -6.37 3.22 9.99
CA VAL A 20 -6.30 4.44 9.17
C VAL A 20 -7.60 5.24 9.23
N ALA A 21 -8.75 4.57 9.09
CA ALA A 21 -10.06 5.22 9.18
C ALA A 21 -10.26 5.90 10.55
N ARG A 22 -10.00 5.18 11.64
CA ARG A 22 -10.07 5.73 12.99
C ARG A 22 -9.10 6.88 13.21
N ALA A 23 -7.84 6.75 12.77
CA ALA A 23 -6.87 7.83 12.88
C ALA A 23 -7.24 9.08 12.06
N CYS A 24 -8.02 8.92 10.97
CA CYS A 24 -8.55 10.03 10.18
C CYS A 24 -9.76 10.71 10.85
N VAL A 25 -10.64 9.94 11.51
CA VAL A 25 -11.87 10.46 12.13
C VAL A 25 -11.61 11.00 13.54
N GLU A 26 -10.83 10.27 14.33
CA GLU A 26 -10.60 10.53 15.75
C GLU A 26 -9.22 11.18 16.00
N GLY A 27 -8.34 11.21 15.00
CA GLY A 27 -6.95 11.65 15.12
C GLY A 27 -6.57 12.80 14.20
N VAL A 28 -5.27 12.90 13.93
CA VAL A 28 -4.66 13.98 13.11
C VAL A 28 -4.28 13.54 11.70
N LEU A 29 -4.63 12.30 11.32
CA LEU A 29 -4.25 11.74 10.03
C LEU A 29 -5.05 12.41 8.91
N THR A 30 -4.36 12.87 7.86
CA THR A 30 -5.02 13.56 6.72
C THR A 30 -4.67 12.97 5.37
N GLN A 31 -3.83 11.94 5.34
CA GLN A 31 -3.53 11.18 4.13
C GLN A 31 -3.07 9.76 4.43
N ALA A 32 -3.20 8.87 3.44
CA ALA A 32 -2.65 7.53 3.47
C ALA A 32 -2.19 7.10 2.07
N SER A 33 -1.20 6.21 1.99
CA SER A 33 -0.69 5.64 0.75
C SER A 33 -1.32 4.25 0.52
N LEU A 34 -2.00 4.06 -0.61
CA LEU A 34 -2.76 2.84 -0.94
C LEU A 34 -1.90 1.82 -1.70
N MET A 35 -1.80 0.61 -1.16
CA MET A 35 -1.28 -0.58 -1.83
C MET A 35 -2.39 -1.19 -2.71
N VAL A 36 -2.40 -0.85 -4.00
CA VAL A 36 -3.50 -1.20 -4.92
C VAL A 36 -3.63 -2.69 -5.24
N ALA A 37 -2.54 -3.45 -5.13
CA ALA A 37 -2.50 -4.88 -5.37
C ALA A 37 -2.80 -5.70 -4.10
N ALA A 38 -2.88 -5.05 -2.93
CA ALA A 38 -2.97 -5.75 -1.66
C ALA A 38 -4.38 -6.33 -1.39
N PRO A 39 -4.49 -7.38 -0.57
CA PRO A 39 -5.75 -8.12 -0.38
C PRO A 39 -6.93 -7.26 0.08
N ALA A 40 -6.69 -6.22 0.88
CA ALA A 40 -7.73 -5.34 1.41
C ALA A 40 -7.85 -4.00 0.66
N ALA A 41 -7.31 -3.88 -0.56
CA ALA A 41 -7.36 -2.66 -1.36
C ALA A 41 -8.80 -2.21 -1.66
N ALA A 42 -9.72 -3.13 -1.95
CA ALA A 42 -11.12 -2.81 -2.20
C ALA A 42 -11.80 -2.20 -0.95
N ASN A 43 -11.53 -2.76 0.22
CA ASN A 43 -12.00 -2.24 1.51
C ASN A 43 -11.43 -0.82 1.77
N ALA A 44 -10.14 -0.62 1.48
CA ALA A 44 -9.48 0.68 1.61
C ALA A 44 -10.11 1.74 0.69
N VAL A 45 -10.37 1.40 -0.58
CA VAL A 45 -11.02 2.30 -1.55
C VAL A 45 -12.42 2.69 -1.09
N ALA A 46 -13.22 1.74 -0.57
CA ALA A 46 -14.56 2.04 -0.06
C ALA A 46 -14.50 3.04 1.11
N ARG A 47 -13.55 2.87 2.03
CA ARG A 47 -13.35 3.78 3.18
C ARG A 47 -12.85 5.15 2.73
N ALA A 48 -11.88 5.22 1.83
CA ALA A 48 -11.39 6.49 1.29
C ALA A 48 -12.52 7.31 0.65
N LYS A 49 -13.44 6.67 -0.07
CA LYS A 49 -14.63 7.33 -0.62
C LYS A 49 -15.60 7.83 0.46
N ALA A 50 -15.72 7.12 1.58
CA ALA A 50 -16.56 7.51 2.71
C ALA A 50 -15.92 8.59 3.61
N LEU A 51 -14.61 8.79 3.51
CA LEU A 51 -13.83 9.71 4.36
C LEU A 51 -13.23 10.84 3.50
N PRO A 52 -14.00 11.90 3.17
CA PRO A 52 -13.52 12.98 2.30
C PRO A 52 -12.33 13.77 2.89
N GLY A 53 -12.07 13.65 4.20
CA GLY A 53 -10.89 14.22 4.85
C GLY A 53 -9.59 13.42 4.64
N LEU A 54 -9.68 12.19 4.14
CA LEU A 54 -8.53 11.32 3.89
C LEU A 54 -8.06 11.46 2.44
N ARG A 55 -6.92 12.10 2.22
CA ARG A 55 -6.28 12.10 0.90
C ARG A 55 -5.58 10.76 0.65
N THR A 56 -5.74 10.19 -0.53
CA THR A 56 -5.11 8.91 -0.87
C THR A 56 -3.99 9.10 -1.90
N GLY A 57 -2.78 8.66 -1.55
CA GLY A 57 -1.64 8.53 -2.45
C GLY A 57 -1.44 7.08 -2.91
N LEU A 58 -0.45 6.84 -3.76
CA LEU A 58 -0.04 5.49 -4.19
C LEU A 58 1.12 4.99 -3.32
N HIS A 59 0.97 3.80 -2.72
CA HIS A 59 2.07 3.08 -2.10
C HIS A 59 2.64 2.09 -3.12
N LEU A 60 3.82 2.40 -3.68
CA LEU A 60 4.49 1.51 -4.63
C LEU A 60 5.06 0.31 -3.89
N VAL A 61 4.70 -0.89 -4.34
CA VAL A 61 5.15 -2.16 -3.75
C VAL A 61 6.08 -2.83 -4.75
N LEU A 62 7.33 -3.05 -4.34
CA LEU A 62 8.37 -3.73 -5.13
C LEU A 62 9.09 -4.84 -4.33
N VAL A 63 8.58 -5.14 -3.14
CA VAL A 63 9.06 -6.15 -2.19
C VAL A 63 7.84 -6.68 -1.43
N ASP A 64 7.83 -7.99 -1.14
CA ASP A 64 6.80 -8.68 -0.35
C ASP A 64 5.35 -8.25 -0.62
N GLY A 65 4.93 -8.37 -1.87
CA GLY A 65 3.56 -8.03 -2.26
C GLY A 65 3.17 -8.61 -3.60
N ASP A 66 1.88 -8.58 -3.90
CA ASP A 66 1.35 -9.06 -5.16
C ASP A 66 1.64 -8.08 -6.30
N SER A 67 1.95 -8.60 -7.48
CA SER A 67 2.03 -7.80 -8.70
C SER A 67 0.71 -7.89 -9.47
N LEU A 68 0.13 -6.74 -9.82
CA LEU A 68 -1.09 -6.69 -10.65
C LEU A 68 -0.89 -7.32 -12.05
N LEU A 69 0.33 -7.30 -12.58
CA LEU A 69 0.64 -7.86 -13.90
C LEU A 69 1.17 -9.31 -13.82
N GLY A 70 1.57 -9.77 -12.63
CA GLY A 70 2.11 -11.10 -12.40
C GLY A 70 3.42 -11.41 -13.15
N HIS A 71 3.87 -12.65 -13.02
CA HIS A 71 5.19 -13.07 -13.53
C HIS A 71 5.31 -13.10 -15.04
N ALA A 72 4.23 -13.46 -15.74
CA ALA A 72 4.22 -13.52 -17.21
C ALA A 72 4.57 -12.18 -17.86
N ASN A 73 4.20 -11.07 -17.23
CA ASN A 73 4.43 -9.72 -17.76
C ASN A 73 5.63 -9.01 -17.09
N LEU A 74 6.02 -9.40 -15.87
CA LEU A 74 7.12 -8.79 -15.12
C LEU A 74 8.14 -9.84 -14.61
N PRO A 75 8.71 -10.69 -15.48
CA PRO A 75 9.51 -11.84 -15.06
C PRO A 75 10.83 -11.46 -14.35
N HIS A 76 11.31 -10.23 -14.55
CA HIS A 76 12.60 -9.78 -14.00
C HIS A 76 12.52 -9.26 -12.55
N ILE A 77 11.32 -8.91 -12.08
CA ILE A 77 11.12 -8.29 -10.76
C ILE A 77 10.11 -9.04 -9.90
N THR A 78 9.53 -10.13 -10.41
CA THR A 78 8.58 -10.98 -9.67
C THR A 78 9.05 -12.43 -9.62
N THR A 79 8.64 -13.14 -8.58
CA THR A 79 8.78 -14.59 -8.43
C THR A 79 7.72 -15.33 -9.26
N ALA A 80 7.90 -16.64 -9.44
CA ALA A 80 7.04 -17.46 -10.32
C ALA A 80 5.56 -17.51 -9.88
N ASP A 81 5.27 -17.21 -8.61
CA ASP A 81 3.94 -17.07 -8.03
C ASP A 81 3.29 -15.69 -8.30
N GLY A 82 3.97 -14.80 -9.04
CA GLY A 82 3.46 -13.47 -9.38
C GLY A 82 3.62 -12.42 -8.29
N ARG A 83 4.42 -12.71 -7.26
CA ARG A 83 4.74 -11.76 -6.17
C ARG A 83 6.08 -11.08 -6.39
N PHE A 84 6.31 -9.97 -5.70
CA PHE A 84 7.65 -9.43 -5.51
C PHE A 84 8.40 -10.28 -4.47
N SER A 85 9.72 -10.40 -4.63
CA SER A 85 10.55 -11.16 -3.68
C SER A 85 10.48 -10.56 -2.27
N THR A 86 10.66 -11.39 -1.26
CA THR A 86 10.74 -11.00 0.16
C THR A 86 12.16 -10.62 0.61
N ASP A 87 13.18 -10.84 -0.24
CA ASP A 87 14.56 -10.47 0.07
C ASP A 87 14.80 -8.98 -0.21
N GLN A 88 14.45 -8.15 0.77
CA GLN A 88 14.55 -6.70 0.67
C GLN A 88 16.00 -6.22 0.43
N ALA A 89 16.99 -6.89 1.03
CA ALA A 89 18.39 -6.50 0.89
C ALA A 89 18.91 -6.76 -0.53
N ALA A 90 18.65 -7.95 -1.08
CA ALA A 90 19.03 -8.28 -2.44
C ALA A 90 18.31 -7.41 -3.47
N LEU A 91 17.02 -7.11 -3.27
CA LEU A 91 16.27 -6.22 -4.16
C LEU A 91 16.80 -4.79 -4.10
N GLY A 92 17.16 -4.30 -2.91
CA GLY A 92 17.83 -3.00 -2.75
C GLY A 92 19.09 -2.91 -3.61
N VAL A 93 19.93 -3.94 -3.62
CA VAL A 93 21.14 -3.96 -4.47
C VAL A 93 20.80 -4.07 -5.96
N ARG A 94 19.74 -4.80 -6.34
CA ARG A 94 19.39 -5.03 -7.76
C ARG A 94 18.75 -3.82 -8.46
N TYR A 95 18.08 -2.96 -7.70
CA TYR A 95 17.34 -1.82 -8.28
C TYR A 95 18.18 -0.54 -8.43
N PHE A 96 19.39 -0.50 -7.85
CA PHE A 96 20.34 0.62 -7.95
C PHE A 96 21.61 0.21 -8.71
#